data_AF-A0A944JJJ6-F1
#
_entry.id   AF-A0A944JJJ6-F1
#
_cell.length_a   1.000
_cell.length_b   1.000
_cell.length_c   1.000
_cell.angle_alpha   90.00
_cell.angle_beta   90.00
_cell.angle_gamma   90.00
#
_symmetry.space_group_name_H-M   'P 1'
#
loop_
_entity.id
_entity.type
_entity.pdbx_description
1 polymer ?
#
loop_
_entity_poly.entity_id
_entity_poly.type
_entity_poly.pdbx_seq_one_letter_code
_entity_poly.pdbx_strand_id
1 'polypeptide(L)'
;MSTTQLVVAALVIGYILGLWQPARRLTEWADRLVWQQPPVGRRSWRWWAAQPVYAVQILLLLVTQPVTTVQAWRTRNDPPPPRSPAPRIRSLKEEP
;
A
#
# COMPACT_ATOMS: atom_id res chain seq x y z
N MET A 1 -14.81 26.50 -16.73
CA MET A 1 -14.27 25.20 -17.21
C MET A 1 -14.86 24.94 -18.57
N SER A 2 -14.04 24.87 -19.61
CA SER A 2 -14.51 24.61 -20.97
C SER A 2 -14.89 23.14 -21.13
N THR A 3 -15.90 22.83 -21.94
CA THR A 3 -16.38 21.46 -22.22
C THR A 3 -15.27 20.50 -22.64
N THR A 4 -14.26 21.00 -23.34
CA THR A 4 -13.02 20.29 -23.69
C THR A 4 -12.24 19.78 -22.48
N GLN A 5 -12.15 20.55 -21.38
CA GLN A 5 -11.47 20.12 -20.17
C GLN A 5 -12.21 18.97 -19.47
N LEU A 6 -13.54 18.97 -19.50
CA LEU A 6 -14.36 17.90 -18.93
C LEU A 6 -14.21 16.60 -19.71
N VAL A 7 -14.16 16.67 -21.04
CA VAL A 7 -13.96 15.49 -21.90
C VAL A 7 -12.57 14.88 -21.69
N VAL A 8 -11.52 15.71 -21.61
CA VAL A 8 -10.16 15.24 -21.33
C VAL A 8 -10.09 14.62 -19.93
N ALA A 9 -10.69 15.26 -18.92
CA ALA A 9 -10.73 14.72 -17.57
C ALA A 9 -11.47 13.37 -17.51
N ALA A 10 -12.61 13.23 -18.19
CA ALA A 10 -13.37 11.98 -18.24
C ALA A 10 -12.58 10.84 -18.93
N LEU A 11 -11.85 11.14 -20.01
CA LEU A 11 -10.97 10.19 -20.68
C LEU A 11 -9.82 9.74 -19.78
N VAL A 12 -9.17 10.68 -19.10
CA VAL A 12 -8.08 10.38 -18.15
C VAL A 12 -8.60 9.52 -16.98
N ILE A 13 -9.77 9.86 -16.43
CA ILE A 13 -10.40 9.09 -15.35
C ILE A 13 -10.77 7.68 -15.84
N GLY A 14 -11.40 7.54 -17.01
CA GLY A 14 -11.75 6.25 -17.60
C GLY A 14 -10.52 5.38 -17.90
N TYR A 15 -9.43 5.99 -18.36
CA TYR A 15 -8.17 5.31 -18.61
C TYR A 15 -7.50 4.83 -17.30
N ILE A 16 -7.50 5.67 -16.26
CA ILE A 16 -6.99 5.33 -14.93
C ILE A 16 -7.83 4.20 -14.30
N LEU A 17 -9.15 4.25 -14.45
CA LEU A 17 -10.05 3.20 -13.97
C LEU A 17 -9.86 1.87 -14.74
N GLY A 18 -9.64 1.92 -16.05
CA GLY A 18 -9.29 0.74 -16.86
C GLY A 18 -7.96 0.11 -16.46
N LEU A 19 -7.00 0.93 -16.02
CA LEU A 19 -5.71 0.48 -15.49
C LEU A 19 -5.77 -0.10 -14.07
N TRP A 20 -6.89 0.08 -13.35
CA TRP A 20 -6.99 -0.29 -11.95
C TRP A 20 -6.97 -1.81 -11.71
N GLN A 21 -7.59 -2.60 -12.60
CA GLN A 21 -7.51 -4.07 -12.53
C GLN A 21 -6.12 -4.64 -12.85
N PRO A 22 -5.44 -4.25 -13.94
CA PRO A 22 -4.08 -4.71 -14.20
C PRO A 22 -3.10 -4.20 -13.14
N ALA A 23 -3.29 -2.99 -12.59
CA ALA A 23 -2.49 -2.49 -11.48
C ALA A 23 -2.59 -3.38 -10.23
N ARG A 24 -3.80 -3.79 -9.84
CA ARG A 24 -3.99 -4.73 -8.71
C ARG A 24 -3.29 -6.06 -8.94
N ARG A 25 -3.39 -6.62 -10.16
CA ARG A 25 -2.67 -7.87 -10.51
C ARG A 25 -1.15 -7.70 -10.48
N LEU A 26 -0.63 -6.55 -10.90
CA LEU A 26 0.80 -6.24 -10.84
C LEU A 26 1.29 -6.10 -9.40
N THR A 27 0.51 -5.47 -8.52
CA THR A 27 0.81 -5.39 -7.09
C THR A 27 0.84 -6.78 -6.45
N GLU A 28 -0.19 -7.60 -6.70
CA GLU A 28 -0.21 -8.99 -6.21
C GLU A 28 0.96 -9.80 -6.76
N TRP A 29 1.32 -9.62 -8.03
CA TRP A 29 2.48 -10.28 -8.62
C TRP A 29 3.79 -9.84 -7.96
N ALA A 30 3.98 -8.54 -7.73
CA ALA A 30 5.16 -8.01 -7.05
C ALA A 30 5.26 -8.51 -5.60
N ASP A 31 4.15 -8.55 -4.88
CA ASP A 31 4.08 -9.11 -3.53
C ASP A 31 4.46 -10.59 -3.50
N ARG A 32 3.91 -11.39 -4.44
CA ARG A 32 4.31 -12.80 -4.59
C ARG A 32 5.80 -12.95 -4.91
N LEU A 33 6.35 -12.03 -5.69
CA LEU A 33 7.75 -12.08 -6.10
C LEU A 33 8.72 -11.87 -4.94
N VAL A 34 8.35 -11.03 -3.97
CA VAL A 34 9.18 -10.58 -2.84
C VAL A 34 8.89 -11.35 -1.55
N TRP A 35 7.63 -11.67 -1.26
CA TRP A 35 7.18 -12.13 0.07
C TRP A 35 6.76 -13.61 0.14
N GLN A 36 6.40 -14.26 -0.98
CA GLN A 36 5.93 -15.65 -0.97
C GLN A 36 7.02 -16.70 -1.26
N GLN A 37 8.26 -16.27 -1.51
CA GLN A 37 9.41 -17.15 -1.73
C GLN A 37 10.51 -16.81 -0.71
N PRO A 38 11.50 -17.70 -0.47
CA PRO A 38 12.52 -17.51 0.56
C PRO A 38 13.09 -16.09 0.54
N PRO A 39 13.45 -15.53 1.72
CA PRO A 39 13.68 -14.11 1.92
C PRO A 39 14.52 -13.51 0.78
N VAL A 40 13.85 -12.69 -0.04
CA VAL A 40 14.46 -12.13 -1.24
C VAL A 40 15.36 -10.98 -0.82
N GLY A 41 16.66 -11.27 -0.69
CA GLY A 41 17.66 -10.25 -0.40
C GLY A 41 17.72 -9.19 -1.51
N ARG A 42 18.20 -7.99 -1.17
CA ARG A 42 18.38 -6.84 -2.09
C ARG A 42 19.25 -7.14 -3.33
N ARG A 43 19.96 -8.27 -3.32
CA ARG A 43 20.83 -8.74 -4.42
C ARG A 43 20.08 -9.58 -5.47
N SER A 44 18.84 -9.97 -5.20
CA SER A 44 18.03 -10.75 -6.13
C SER A 44 17.40 -9.88 -7.22
N TRP A 45 17.40 -10.37 -8.45
CA TRP A 45 16.75 -9.69 -9.59
C TRP A 45 15.25 -9.46 -9.33
N ARG A 46 14.61 -10.34 -8.56
CA ARG A 46 13.19 -10.25 -8.19
C ARG A 46 12.91 -9.00 -7.35
N TRP A 47 13.84 -8.63 -6.47
CA TRP A 47 13.72 -7.41 -5.67
C TRP A 47 13.69 -6.17 -6.55
N TRP A 48 14.56 -6.13 -7.57
CA TRP A 48 14.64 -5.03 -8.55
C TRP A 48 13.44 -5.01 -9.50
N ALA A 49 12.96 -6.17 -9.95
CA ALA A 49 11.79 -6.26 -10.82
C ALA A 49 10.50 -5.74 -10.15
N ALA A 50 10.41 -5.81 -8.82
CA ALA A 50 9.27 -5.29 -8.06
C ALA A 50 9.35 -3.77 -7.78
N GLN A 51 10.54 -3.15 -7.84
CA GLN A 51 10.72 -1.72 -7.50
C GLN A 51 9.87 -0.76 -8.36
N PRO A 52 9.76 -0.91 -9.69
CA PRO A 52 8.94 -0.01 -10.50
C PRO A 52 7.46 -0.04 -10.07
N VAL A 53 6.96 -1.23 -9.70
CA VAL A 53 5.57 -1.40 -9.25
C VAL A 53 5.34 -0.68 -7.92
N TYR A 54 6.27 -0.77 -6.97
CA TYR A 54 6.20 -0.03 -5.72
C TYR A 54 6.37 1.49 -5.91
N ALA A 55 7.24 1.92 -6.82
CA ALA A 55 7.43 3.33 -7.13
C ALA A 55 6.13 3.97 -7.67
N VAL A 56 5.44 3.28 -8.58
CA VAL A 56 4.14 3.72 -9.11
C VAL A 56 3.08 3.79 -8.01
N GLN A 57 3.03 2.81 -7.10
CA GLN A 57 2.10 2.83 -5.97
C GLN A 57 2.37 4.00 -5.02
N ILE A 58 3.64 4.28 -4.70
CA ILE A 58 4.02 5.41 -3.86
C ILE A 58 3.62 6.73 -4.53
N LEU A 59 3.83 6.88 -5.84
CA LEU A 59 3.39 8.06 -6.59
C LEU A 59 1.86 8.21 -6.53
N LEU A 60 1.12 7.12 -6.69
CA LEU A 60 -0.34 7.14 -6.59
C LEU A 60 -0.81 7.57 -5.20
N LEU A 61 -0.17 7.07 -4.13
CA LEU A 61 -0.45 7.49 -2.76
C LEU A 61 -0.11 8.96 -2.54
N LEU A 62 0.99 9.45 -3.13
CA LEU A 62 1.37 10.85 -3.05
C LEU A 62 0.34 11.77 -3.73
N VAL A 63 -0.21 11.34 -4.87
CA VAL A 63 -1.23 12.11 -5.61
C VAL A 63 -2.60 12.05 -4.94
N THR A 64 -3.00 10.87 -4.44
CA THR A 64 -4.34 10.65 -3.87
C THR A 64 -4.44 11.07 -2.41
N GLN A 65 -3.35 10.91 -1.65
CA GLN A 65 -3.28 11.16 -0.21
C GLN A 65 -1.92 11.78 0.18
N PRO A 66 -1.60 13.00 -0.29
CA PRO A 66 -0.28 13.60 -0.13
C PRO A 66 0.14 13.77 1.33
N VAL A 67 -0.76 14.28 2.17
CA VAL A 67 -0.46 14.61 3.56
C VAL A 67 -0.16 13.36 4.39
N THR A 68 -1.04 12.35 4.30
CA THR A 68 -0.86 11.08 5.05
C THR A 68 0.39 10.34 4.57
N THR A 69 0.65 10.33 3.26
CA THR A 69 1.85 9.70 2.68
C THR A 69 3.13 10.38 3.15
N VAL A 70 3.18 11.72 3.15
CA VAL A 70 4.34 12.48 3.65
C VAL A 70 4.51 12.30 5.15
N GLN A 71 3.43 12.32 5.92
CA GLN A 71 3.47 12.07 7.35
C GLN A 71 4.01 10.67 7.65
N ALA A 72 3.48 9.63 6.99
CA ALA A 72 3.95 8.26 7.13
C ALA A 72 5.44 8.11 6.74
N TRP A 73 5.89 8.84 5.71
CA TRP A 73 7.30 8.85 5.32
C TRP A 73 8.18 9.50 6.39
N ARG A 74 7.72 10.59 7.02
CA ARG A 74 8.45 11.23 8.13
C ARG A 74 8.53 10.33 9.36
N THR A 75 7.42 9.67 9.71
CA THR A 75 7.32 8.82 10.90
C THR A 75 7.84 7.39 10.68
N ARG A 76 8.40 7.08 9.51
CA ARG A 76 8.83 5.71 9.16
C ARG A 76 9.91 5.13 10.08
N ASN A 77 10.66 6.01 10.74
CA ASN A 77 11.76 5.65 11.64
C ASN A 77 11.37 5.82 13.12
N ASP A 78 10.13 6.22 13.40
CA ASP A 78 9.67 6.38 14.78
C ASP A 78 9.56 5.00 15.44
N PRO A 79 9.92 4.89 16.74
CA PRO A 79 9.78 3.62 17.45
C PRO A 79 8.31 3.21 17.51
N PRO A 80 8.00 1.90 17.39
CA PRO A 80 6.63 1.43 17.44
C PRO A 80 5.99 1.80 18.78
N PRO A 81 4.69 2.16 18.80
CA PRO A 81 4.01 2.47 20.04
C PRO A 81 4.08 1.27 21.00
N PRO A 82 4.20 1.51 22.31
CA PRO A 82 4.29 0.43 23.29
C PRO A 82 3.08 -0.49 23.18
N ARG A 83 3.31 -1.81 23.22
CA ARG A 83 2.23 -2.80 23.18
C ARG A 83 1.30 -2.58 24.37
N SER A 84 0.00 -2.50 24.10
CA SER A 84 -1.02 -2.48 25.15
C SER A 84 -0.92 -3.77 26.01
N PRO A 85 -1.18 -3.68 27.32
CA PRO A 85 -1.18 -4.86 28.18
C PRO A 85 -2.18 -5.91 27.67
N ALA A 86 -1.87 -7.19 27.88
CA ALA A 86 -2.75 -8.28 27.48
C ALA A 86 -4.13 -8.12 28.17
N PRO A 87 -5.25 -8.24 27.42
CA PRO A 87 -6.58 -8.21 27.99
C PRO A 87 -6.73 -9.28 29.08
N ARG A 88 -7.11 -8.88 30.30
CA ARG A 88 -7.45 -9.83 31.38
C ARG A 88 -8.95 -10.08 31.34
N ILE A 89 -9.35 -11.26 30.89
CA ILE A 89 -10.73 -11.73 31.01
C ILE A 89 -10.91 -12.23 32.44
N ARG A 90 -11.83 -11.62 33.19
CA ARG A 90 -12.16 -12.06 34.55
C ARG A 90 -12.95 -13.36 34.45
N SER A 91 -12.37 -14.50 34.87
CA SER A 91 -13.14 -15.73 35.00
C SER A 91 -14.12 -15.57 36.16
N LEU A 92 -15.42 -15.54 35.86
CA LEU A 92 -16.44 -15.73 36.88
C LEU A 92 -16.33 -17.19 37.33
N LYS A 93 -15.85 -17.39 38.55
CA LYS A 93 -15.83 -18.71 39.19
C LYS A 93 -17.30 -19.02 39.49
N GLU A 94 -17.88 -19.99 38.78
CA GLU A 94 -19.12 -20.62 39.20
C GLU A 94 -18.83 -21.28 40.56
N GLU A 95 -19.36 -20.70 41.63
CA GLU A 95 -19.40 -21.36 42.93
C GLU A 95 -20.49 -22.45 42.91
N PRO A 96 -20.23 -23.60 43.55
CA PRO A 96 -21.14 -24.75 43.60
C PRO A 96 -22.39 -24.54 44.46
#